data_AF-A0A3N0CI85-F1
#
_entry.id   AF-A0A3N0CI85-F1
#
_cell.length_a   1.000
_cell.length_b   1.000
_cell.length_c   1.000
_cell.angle_alpha   90.00
_cell.angle_beta   90.00
_cell.angle_gamma   90.00
#
_symmetry.space_group_name_H-M   'P 1'
#
loop_
_entity.id
_entity.type
_entity.pdbx_description
1 polymer ?
#
loop_
_entity_poly.entity_id
_entity_poly.type
_entity_poly.pdbx_seq_one_letter_code
_entity_poly.pdbx_strand_id
1 'polypeptide(L)'
;MSAAAAACELGAAPMDAAGFDPAGWTDRLIGASTTTEALTSAIESRRLDWTHLDTLSVTTERREVAEELRHQVLHDGADLRDAARRAGTSAQESADVLGSIGAPNLRAALAGARTGELVGPVQADPGWALVTVVARTEPTLADPATRGRAEAVVRADALSRAVARHIGT
;
A
#
# COMPACT_ATOMS: atom_id res chain seq x y z
N MET A 1 32.34 7.05 4.64
CA MET A 1 32.05 5.76 3.97
C MET A 1 30.56 5.71 3.68
N SER A 2 30.17 5.43 2.44
CA SER A 2 28.76 5.24 2.08
C SER A 2 28.26 3.91 2.65
N ALA A 3 26.99 3.84 3.07
CA ALA A 3 26.38 2.58 3.51
C ALA A 3 26.43 1.48 2.44
N ALA A 4 26.45 1.86 1.16
CA ALA A 4 26.69 0.93 0.05
C ALA A 4 28.09 0.28 0.11
N ALA A 5 29.11 1.01 0.58
CA ALA A 5 30.47 0.47 0.73
C ALA A 5 30.55 -0.53 1.90
N ALA A 6 29.90 -0.23 3.03
CA ALA A 6 29.82 -1.13 4.18
C ALA A 6 29.04 -2.42 3.88
N ALA A 7 27.93 -2.32 3.12
CA ALA A 7 27.17 -3.48 2.66
C ALA A 7 27.94 -4.32 1.62
N CYS A 8 28.79 -3.70 0.80
CA CYS A 8 29.69 -4.41 -0.09
C CYS A 8 30.78 -5.19 0.67
N GLU A 9 31.35 -4.62 1.74
CA GLU A 9 32.34 -5.30 2.59
C GLU A 9 31.75 -6.48 3.39
N LEU A 10 30.50 -6.37 3.85
CA LEU A 10 29.79 -7.47 4.54
C LEU A 10 29.30 -8.57 3.57
N GLY A 11 29.39 -8.33 2.26
CA GLY A 11 28.79 -9.15 1.21
C GLY A 11 29.59 -10.36 0.76
N ALA A 12 30.72 -10.67 1.40
CA ALA A 12 31.37 -11.97 1.26
C ALA A 12 30.82 -12.90 2.35
N ALA A 13 30.12 -13.96 1.95
CA ALA A 13 29.88 -15.08 2.86
C ALA A 13 31.25 -15.58 3.35
N PRO A 14 31.42 -15.89 4.65
CA PRO A 14 32.69 -16.43 5.12
C PRO A 14 33.01 -17.71 4.36
N MET A 15 34.23 -17.82 3.85
CA MET A 15 34.69 -18.96 3.05
C MET A 15 34.96 -20.22 3.88
N ASP A 16 34.74 -20.16 5.21
CA ASP A 16 34.93 -21.27 6.15
C ASP A 16 33.63 -21.53 6.94
N ALA A 17 33.11 -22.75 6.81
CA ALA A 17 31.91 -23.21 7.50
C ALA A 17 32.11 -23.46 9.00
N ALA A 18 33.36 -23.61 9.47
CA ALA A 18 33.67 -23.98 10.85
C ALA A 18 33.51 -22.83 11.86
N GLY A 19 33.23 -21.60 11.41
CA GLY A 19 33.05 -20.41 12.26
C GLY A 19 31.98 -19.43 11.78
N PHE A 20 31.12 -19.85 10.86
CA PHE A 20 30.04 -18.98 10.37
C PHE A 20 28.91 -18.90 11.40
N ASP A 21 28.60 -17.68 11.84
CA ASP A 21 27.37 -17.34 12.55
C ASP A 21 26.36 -16.75 11.55
N PRO A 22 25.40 -17.54 11.05
CA PRO A 22 24.45 -17.07 10.05
C PRO A 22 23.51 -15.99 10.58
N ALA A 23 23.15 -16.06 11.87
CA ALA A 23 22.25 -15.11 12.50
C ALA A 23 22.95 -13.75 12.66
N GLY A 24 24.13 -13.73 13.28
CA GLY A 24 24.91 -12.50 13.46
C GLY A 24 25.42 -11.89 12.15
N TRP A 25 25.64 -12.68 11.10
CA TRP A 25 25.90 -12.14 9.76
C TRP A 25 24.66 -11.49 9.14
N THR A 26 23.51 -12.17 9.21
CA THR A 26 22.23 -11.66 8.70
C THR A 26 21.85 -10.34 9.38
N ASP A 27 21.95 -10.27 10.71
CA ASP A 27 21.62 -9.07 11.47
C ASP A 27 22.50 -7.87 11.08
N ARG A 28 23.81 -8.11 10.88
CA ARG A 28 24.75 -7.07 10.41
C ARG A 28 24.44 -6.60 9.00
N LEU A 29 24.14 -7.54 8.09
CA LEU A 29 23.77 -7.20 6.70
C LEU A 29 22.49 -6.36 6.66
N ILE A 30 21.47 -6.74 7.45
CA ILE A 30 20.21 -6.01 7.56
C ILE A 30 20.48 -4.62 8.14
N GLY A 31 21.18 -4.53 9.26
CA GLY A 31 21.52 -3.26 9.92
C GLY A 31 22.29 -2.29 9.01
N ALA A 32 23.22 -2.80 8.20
CA ALA A 32 23.96 -1.98 7.23
C ALA A 32 23.12 -1.54 6.03
N SER A 33 22.06 -2.29 5.68
CA SER A 33 21.22 -2.04 4.50
C SER A 33 20.01 -1.14 4.80
N THR A 34 19.55 -1.08 6.05
CA THR A 34 18.39 -0.28 6.49
C THR A 34 18.75 1.20 6.70
N THR A 35 19.19 1.88 5.64
CA THR A 35 19.48 3.32 5.70
C THR A 35 18.28 4.18 5.35
N THR A 36 18.29 5.44 5.74
CA THR A 36 17.24 6.41 5.39
C THR A 36 17.05 6.50 3.88
N GLU A 37 18.13 6.48 3.10
CA GLU A 37 18.08 6.51 1.63
C GLU A 37 17.43 5.25 1.06
N ALA A 38 17.80 4.07 1.58
CA ALA A 38 17.21 2.80 1.15
C ALA A 38 15.71 2.73 1.48
N LEU A 39 15.33 3.18 2.67
CA LEU A 39 13.94 3.24 3.10
C LEU A 39 13.12 4.24 2.27
N THR A 40 13.68 5.43 1.99
CA THR A 40 13.04 6.45 1.15
C THR A 40 12.83 5.92 -0.27
N SER A 41 13.86 5.29 -0.85
CA SER A 41 13.77 4.65 -2.17
C SER A 41 12.69 3.57 -2.21
N ALA A 42 12.59 2.73 -1.17
CA ALA A 42 11.57 1.69 -1.07
C ALA A 42 10.15 2.25 -0.99
N ILE A 43 9.96 3.40 -0.31
CA ILE A 43 8.69 4.12 -0.26
C ILE A 43 8.33 4.71 -1.62
N GLU A 44 9.26 5.45 -2.25
CA GLU A 44 8.99 6.10 -3.54
C GLU A 44 8.60 5.08 -4.62
N SER A 45 9.29 3.94 -4.68
CA SER A 45 8.97 2.90 -5.67
C SER A 45 7.62 2.20 -5.44
N ARG A 46 6.97 2.42 -4.28
CA ARG A 46 5.68 1.84 -3.88
C ARG A 46 4.68 2.90 -3.44
N ARG A 47 4.94 4.17 -3.76
CA ARG A 47 4.19 5.32 -3.23
C ARG A 47 2.69 5.20 -3.45
N LEU A 48 2.30 4.77 -4.66
CA LEU A 48 0.89 4.57 -5.01
C LEU A 48 0.27 3.44 -4.18
N ASP A 49 0.86 2.24 -4.18
CA ASP A 49 0.33 1.08 -3.47
C ASP A 49 0.30 1.28 -1.95
N TRP A 50 1.17 2.13 -1.40
CA TRP A 50 1.21 2.42 0.04
C TRP A 50 0.45 3.67 0.45
N THR A 51 -0.19 4.36 -0.50
CA THR A 51 -1.07 5.49 -0.20
C THR A 51 -2.22 5.05 0.69
N HIS A 52 -2.45 5.77 1.78
CA HIS A 52 -3.58 5.56 2.68
C HIS A 52 -4.80 6.34 2.18
N LEU A 53 -5.96 5.70 2.22
CA LEU A 53 -7.25 6.26 1.84
C LEU A 53 -8.21 6.11 3.00
N ASP A 54 -8.73 7.24 3.47
CA ASP A 54 -9.96 7.25 4.25
C ASP A 54 -11.12 7.38 3.27
N THR A 55 -12.09 6.47 3.34
CA THR A 55 -13.19 6.43 2.38
C THR A 55 -14.54 6.27 3.06
N LEU A 56 -15.59 6.73 2.37
CA LEU A 56 -16.97 6.43 2.66
C LEU A 56 -17.57 5.70 1.46
N SER A 57 -18.00 4.46 1.63
CA SER A 57 -18.43 3.59 0.53
C SER A 57 -19.84 3.08 0.70
N VAL A 58 -20.52 2.80 -0.40
CA VAL A 58 -21.80 2.10 -0.46
C VAL A 58 -21.69 1.00 -1.48
N THR A 59 -22.07 -0.22 -1.11
CA THR A 59 -22.14 -1.35 -2.02
C THR A 59 -23.59 -1.74 -2.26
N THR A 60 -23.93 -2.04 -3.51
CA THR A 60 -25.27 -2.45 -3.92
C THR A 60 -25.18 -3.65 -4.85
N GLU A 61 -26.16 -4.56 -4.81
CA GLU A 61 -26.16 -5.72 -5.71
C GLU A 61 -26.45 -5.34 -7.17
N ARG A 62 -27.24 -4.28 -7.38
CA ARG A 62 -27.74 -3.87 -8.69
C ARG A 62 -27.12 -2.54 -9.12
N ARG A 63 -26.54 -2.53 -10.32
CA ARG A 63 -25.92 -1.34 -10.91
C ARG A 63 -26.83 -0.11 -10.90
N GLU A 64 -28.09 -0.27 -11.29
CA GLU A 64 -29.05 0.83 -11.36
C GLU A 64 -29.29 1.53 -10.02
N VAL A 65 -29.17 0.81 -8.89
CA VAL A 65 -29.24 1.44 -7.55
C VAL A 65 -28.00 2.30 -7.30
N ALA A 66 -26.81 1.83 -7.67
CA ALA A 66 -25.58 2.62 -7.58
C ALA A 66 -25.61 3.84 -8.52
N GLU A 67 -26.10 3.72 -9.75
CA GLU A 67 -26.23 4.87 -10.66
C GLU A 67 -27.18 5.93 -10.09
N GLU A 68 -28.31 5.51 -9.50
CA GLU A 68 -29.27 6.41 -8.85
C GLU A 68 -28.64 7.13 -7.63
N LEU A 69 -27.94 6.40 -6.78
CA LEU A 69 -27.22 6.99 -5.64
C LEU A 69 -26.17 8.01 -6.10
N ARG A 70 -25.43 7.69 -7.16
CA ARG A 70 -24.47 8.63 -7.76
C ARG A 70 -25.18 9.87 -8.27
N HIS A 71 -26.34 9.72 -8.91
CA HIS A 71 -27.11 10.84 -9.42
C HIS A 71 -27.49 11.80 -8.28
N GLN A 72 -28.03 11.26 -7.18
CA GLN A 72 -28.40 12.06 -6.01
C GLN A 72 -27.21 12.81 -5.41
N VAL A 73 -26.03 12.19 -5.34
CA VAL A 73 -24.84 12.86 -4.77
C VAL A 73 -24.31 13.94 -5.72
N LEU A 74 -24.15 13.64 -7.01
CA LEU A 74 -23.49 14.54 -7.96
C LEU A 74 -24.40 15.66 -8.48
N HIS A 75 -25.70 15.39 -8.64
CA HIS A 75 -26.65 16.35 -9.23
C HIS A 75 -27.53 17.00 -8.19
N ASP A 76 -27.99 16.26 -7.17
CA ASP A 76 -28.84 16.82 -6.12
C ASP A 76 -28.03 17.31 -4.91
N GLY A 77 -26.72 17.09 -4.89
CA GLY A 77 -25.83 17.49 -3.80
C GLY A 77 -26.11 16.76 -2.48
N ALA A 78 -26.72 15.58 -2.54
CA ALA A 78 -27.03 14.80 -1.36
C ALA A 78 -25.75 14.25 -0.71
N ASP A 79 -25.75 14.15 0.63
CA ASP A 79 -24.75 13.36 1.34
C ASP A 79 -24.91 11.86 1.01
N LEU A 80 -23.78 11.16 0.81
CA LEU A 80 -23.79 9.75 0.42
C LEU A 80 -24.42 8.85 1.49
N ARG A 81 -24.26 9.14 2.79
CA ARG A 81 -24.92 8.36 3.87
C ARG A 81 -26.42 8.56 3.82
N ASP A 82 -26.87 9.78 3.58
CA ASP A 82 -28.29 10.09 3.50
C ASP A 82 -28.94 9.47 2.26
N ALA A 83 -28.28 9.51 1.10
CA ALA A 83 -28.72 8.84 -0.12
C ALA A 83 -28.79 7.31 0.09
N ALA A 84 -27.74 6.71 0.66
CA ALA A 84 -27.70 5.30 1.02
C ALA A 84 -28.88 4.90 1.91
N ARG A 85 -29.13 5.67 2.98
CA ARG A 85 -30.21 5.42 3.93
C ARG A 85 -31.59 5.45 3.27
N ARG A 86 -31.83 6.41 2.37
CA ARG A 86 -33.10 6.50 1.61
C ARG A 86 -33.29 5.30 0.67
N ALA A 87 -32.20 4.77 0.12
CA ALA A 87 -32.22 3.58 -0.73
C ALA A 87 -32.27 2.26 0.06
N GLY A 88 -32.38 2.30 1.40
CA GLY A 88 -32.43 1.10 2.24
C GLY A 88 -31.07 0.38 2.38
N THR A 89 -29.97 1.07 2.11
CA THR A 89 -28.60 0.58 2.32
C THR A 89 -27.86 1.47 3.34
N SER A 90 -26.62 1.12 3.66
CA SER A 90 -25.77 1.84 4.61
C SER A 90 -24.43 2.15 3.99
N ALA A 91 -23.95 3.37 4.21
CA ALA A 91 -22.57 3.70 3.88
C ALA A 91 -21.62 3.18 4.97
N GLN A 92 -20.43 2.76 4.57
CA GLN A 92 -19.38 2.22 5.43
C GLN A 92 -18.12 3.07 5.30
N GLU A 93 -17.54 3.43 6.45
CA GLU A 93 -16.23 4.07 6.49
C GLU A 93 -15.13 3.02 6.44
N SER A 94 -14.05 3.32 5.75
CA SER A 94 -12.84 2.49 5.78
C SER A 94 -11.58 3.34 5.76
N ALA A 95 -10.51 2.78 6.30
CA ALA A 95 -9.16 3.35 6.35
C ALA A 95 -8.21 2.28 5.82
N ASP A 96 -7.96 2.31 4.51
CA ASP A 96 -7.27 1.26 3.79
C ASP A 96 -6.03 1.79 3.08
N VAL A 97 -5.09 0.88 2.82
CA VAL A 97 -3.97 1.15 1.94
C VAL A 97 -4.39 0.77 0.53
N LEU A 98 -4.12 1.61 -0.47
CA LEU A 98 -4.58 1.38 -1.84
C LEU A 98 -4.20 -0.01 -2.37
N GLY A 99 -2.98 -0.47 -2.08
CA GLY A 99 -2.47 -1.79 -2.49
C GLY A 99 -3.17 -2.98 -1.82
N SER A 100 -3.87 -2.80 -0.70
CA SER A 100 -4.61 -3.88 -0.02
C SER A 100 -6.05 -4.06 -0.54
N ILE A 101 -6.52 -3.17 -1.42
CA ILE A 101 -7.86 -3.27 -2.01
C ILE A 101 -7.90 -4.45 -2.99
N GLY A 102 -8.61 -5.50 -2.60
CA GLY A 102 -8.68 -6.76 -3.35
C GLY A 102 -9.42 -6.68 -4.68
N ALA A 103 -10.39 -5.77 -4.81
CA ALA A 103 -11.14 -5.56 -6.05
C ALA A 103 -10.31 -4.75 -7.07
N PRO A 104 -9.79 -5.35 -8.16
CA PRO A 104 -8.82 -4.68 -9.03
C PRO A 104 -9.38 -3.45 -9.74
N ASN A 105 -10.63 -3.51 -10.19
CA ASN A 105 -11.31 -2.40 -10.85
C ASN A 105 -11.51 -1.22 -9.89
N LEU A 106 -11.89 -1.51 -8.64
CA LEU A 106 -12.05 -0.50 -7.61
C LEU A 106 -10.71 0.14 -7.23
N ARG A 107 -9.67 -0.68 -7.04
CA ARG A 107 -8.31 -0.21 -6.78
C ARG A 107 -7.81 0.70 -7.90
N ALA A 108 -8.00 0.30 -9.16
CA ALA A 108 -7.61 1.12 -10.31
C ALA A 108 -8.37 2.45 -10.37
N ALA A 109 -9.68 2.44 -10.08
CA ALA A 109 -10.49 3.66 -10.04
C ALA A 109 -10.06 4.61 -8.90
N LEU A 110 -9.77 4.07 -7.71
CA LEU A 110 -9.31 4.85 -6.56
C LEU A 110 -7.87 5.38 -6.72
N ALA A 111 -7.03 4.71 -7.51
CA ALA A 111 -5.64 5.13 -7.70
C ALA A 111 -5.50 6.57 -8.19
N GLY A 112 -6.40 7.01 -9.09
CA GLY A 112 -6.43 8.37 -9.64
C GLY A 112 -7.34 9.36 -8.90
N ALA A 113 -8.13 8.89 -7.94
CA ALA A 113 -9.15 9.69 -7.27
C ALA A 113 -8.56 10.70 -6.28
N ARG A 114 -9.21 11.86 -6.19
CA ARG A 114 -8.85 12.97 -5.30
C ARG A 114 -9.71 12.98 -4.05
N THR A 115 -9.21 13.61 -2.99
CA THR A 115 -10.02 13.92 -1.82
C THR A 115 -11.28 14.71 -2.21
N GLY A 116 -12.42 14.28 -1.68
CA GLY A 116 -13.76 14.79 -1.99
C GLY A 116 -14.39 14.19 -3.25
N GLU A 117 -13.66 13.40 -4.04
CA GLU A 117 -14.18 12.81 -5.28
C GLU A 117 -15.06 11.59 -4.98
N LEU A 118 -16.19 11.51 -5.69
CA LEU A 118 -17.04 10.32 -5.73
C LEU A 118 -16.65 9.45 -6.92
N VAL A 119 -16.22 8.22 -6.62
CA VAL A 119 -15.81 7.20 -7.57
C VAL A 119 -16.91 6.15 -7.73
N GLY A 120 -17.17 5.76 -8.98
CA GLY A 120 -18.10 4.68 -9.34
C GLY A 120 -19.35 5.14 -10.09
N PRO A 121 -20.31 4.24 -10.35
CA PRO A 121 -20.33 2.85 -9.89
C PRO A 121 -19.19 2.01 -10.49
N VAL A 122 -18.46 1.29 -9.66
CA VAL A 122 -17.43 0.33 -10.09
C VAL A 122 -17.87 -1.06 -9.67
N GLN A 123 -17.72 -2.04 -10.56
CA GLN A 123 -17.97 -3.43 -10.21
C GLN A 123 -16.98 -3.87 -9.13
N ALA A 124 -17.52 -4.36 -8.01
CA ALA A 124 -16.79 -4.87 -6.85
C ALA A 124 -17.42 -6.21 -6.43
N ASP A 125 -16.71 -7.05 -5.69
CA ASP A 125 -17.30 -8.30 -5.19
C ASP A 125 -17.79 -8.14 -3.74
N PRO A 126 -19.09 -8.36 -3.44
CA PRO A 126 -20.21 -8.54 -4.38
C PRO A 126 -20.81 -7.21 -4.88
N GLY A 127 -21.21 -7.15 -6.16
CA GLY A 127 -22.03 -6.07 -6.73
C GLY A 127 -21.29 -4.83 -7.27
N TRP A 128 -21.76 -3.64 -6.86
CA TRP A 128 -21.36 -2.34 -7.39
C TRP A 128 -21.09 -1.37 -6.24
N ALA A 129 -19.90 -0.79 -6.24
CA ALA A 129 -19.43 0.15 -5.24
C ALA A 129 -19.49 1.59 -5.74
N LEU A 130 -19.93 2.48 -4.85
CA LEU A 130 -19.68 3.92 -4.89
C LEU A 130 -18.79 4.27 -3.71
N VAL A 131 -17.75 5.08 -3.94
CA VAL A 131 -16.79 5.43 -2.90
C VAL A 131 -16.48 6.92 -2.96
N THR A 132 -16.69 7.62 -1.86
CA THR A 132 -16.16 8.98 -1.67
C THR A 132 -14.80 8.89 -1.00
N VAL A 133 -13.78 9.52 -1.58
CA VAL A 133 -12.46 9.62 -0.95
C VAL A 133 -12.50 10.76 0.08
N VAL A 134 -12.50 10.42 1.37
CA VAL A 134 -12.56 11.40 2.46
C VAL A 134 -11.20 12.03 2.70
N ALA A 135 -10.13 11.24 2.67
CA ALA A 135 -8.76 11.72 2.77
C ALA A 135 -7.80 10.82 2.00
N ARG A 136 -6.69 11.41 1.57
CA ARG A 136 -5.61 10.71 0.87
C ARG A 136 -4.28 11.15 1.47
N THR A 137 -3.55 10.19 2.04
CA THR A 137 -2.30 10.46 2.74
C THR A 137 -1.18 9.67 2.09
N GLU A 138 -0.15 10.38 1.66
CA GLU A 138 1.02 9.75 1.05
C GLU A 138 1.86 9.02 2.11
N PRO A 139 2.50 7.90 1.75
CA PRO A 139 3.38 7.18 2.66
C PRO A 139 4.60 8.04 3.00
N THR A 140 4.94 8.12 4.30
CA THR A 140 6.13 8.86 4.77
C THR A 140 6.91 8.05 5.80
N LEU A 141 8.18 8.38 6.00
CA LEU A 141 9.01 7.76 7.04
C LEU A 141 8.59 8.14 8.47
N ALA A 142 7.80 9.20 8.63
CA ALA A 142 7.29 9.61 9.93
C ALA A 142 6.15 8.70 10.42
N ASP A 143 5.47 8.01 9.51
CA ASP A 143 4.47 7.00 9.84
C ASP A 143 5.16 5.66 10.21
N PRO A 144 4.99 5.16 11.45
CA PRO A 144 5.58 3.89 11.88
C PRO A 144 5.15 2.69 11.02
N ALA A 145 3.91 2.67 10.50
CA ALA A 145 3.42 1.56 9.70
C ALA A 145 4.12 1.54 8.32
N THR A 146 4.19 2.69 7.65
CA THR A 146 4.96 2.86 6.41
C THR A 146 6.43 2.53 6.61
N ARG A 147 7.04 3.01 7.70
CA ARG A 147 8.43 2.71 8.03
C ARG A 147 8.65 1.20 8.18
N GLY A 148 7.79 0.50 8.92
CA GLY A 148 7.89 -0.95 9.09
C GLY A 148 7.78 -1.71 7.77
N ARG A 149 6.91 -1.29 6.85
CA ARG A 149 6.81 -1.86 5.49
C ARG A 149 8.10 -1.63 4.69
N ALA A 150 8.65 -0.42 4.74
CA ALA A 150 9.90 -0.09 4.06
C ALA A 150 11.07 -0.93 4.59
N GLU A 151 11.18 -1.08 5.92
CA GLU A 151 12.21 -1.91 6.56
C GLU A 151 12.10 -3.39 6.14
N ALA A 152 10.87 -3.93 6.09
CA ALA A 152 10.63 -5.30 5.64
C ALA A 152 11.06 -5.52 4.18
N VAL A 153 10.75 -4.57 3.28
CA VAL A 153 11.17 -4.62 1.88
C VAL A 153 12.69 -4.56 1.76
N VAL A 154 13.33 -3.57 2.38
CA VAL A 154 14.79 -3.40 2.29
C VAL A 154 15.54 -4.62 2.84
N ARG A 155 15.03 -5.20 3.93
CA ARG A 155 15.54 -6.45 4.50
C ARG A 155 15.46 -7.61 3.51
N ALA A 156 14.27 -7.84 2.94
CA ALA A 156 14.06 -8.92 1.98
C ALA A 156 14.98 -8.75 0.76
N ASP A 157 15.06 -7.53 0.22
CA ASP A 157 15.91 -7.22 -0.93
C ASP A 157 17.41 -7.42 -0.64
N ALA A 158 17.88 -7.06 0.56
CA ALA A 158 19.27 -7.27 0.97
C ALA A 158 19.61 -8.76 1.03
N LEU A 159 18.72 -9.58 1.61
CA LEU A 159 18.87 -11.03 1.69
C LEU A 159 18.86 -11.66 0.30
N SER A 160 17.88 -11.32 -0.55
CA SER A 160 17.79 -11.87 -1.91
C SER A 160 19.03 -11.56 -2.74
N ARG A 161 19.59 -10.34 -2.65
CA ARG A 161 20.83 -9.98 -3.35
C ARG A 161 22.04 -10.76 -2.85
N ALA A 162 22.14 -11.00 -1.54
CA ALA A 162 23.26 -11.76 -0.98
C ALA A 162 23.20 -13.24 -1.37
N VAL A 163 22.01 -13.83 -1.38
CA VAL A 163 21.79 -15.22 -1.84
C VAL A 163 22.13 -15.35 -3.32
N ALA A 164 21.61 -14.47 -4.18
CA ALA A 164 21.86 -14.51 -5.62
C ALA A 164 23.36 -14.42 -5.96
N ARG A 165 24.12 -13.63 -5.21
CA ARG A 165 25.58 -13.50 -5.37
C ARG A 165 26.33 -14.80 -5.07
N HIS A 166 25.83 -15.61 -4.15
CA HIS A 166 26.53 -16.81 -3.67
C HIS A 166 26.15 -18.09 -4.42
N ILE A 167 24.96 -18.14 -5.04
CA ILE A 167 24.52 -19.28 -5.88
C ILE A 167 24.95 -19.10 -7.34
N GLY A 168 25.28 -17.88 -7.77
CA GLY A 168 25.71 -17.55 -9.14
C GLY A 168 27.19 -17.81 -9.46
N THR A 169 27.94 -18.46 -8.56
CA THR A 169 29.33 -18.92 -8.75
C THR A 169 29.39 -20.43 -8.84
#